data_AF-A0A382SAH1-F1
#
_entry.id   AF-A0A382SAH1-F1
#
_cell.length_a   1.000
_cell.length_b   1.000
_cell.length_c   1.000
_cell.angle_alpha   90.00
_cell.angle_beta   90.00
_cell.angle_gamma   90.00
#
_symmetry.space_group_name_H-M   'P 1'
#
loop_
_entity.id
_entity.type
_entity.pdbx_description
1 polymer ?
#
loop_
_entity_poly.entity_id
_entity_poly.type
_entity_poly.pdbx_seq_one_letter_code
_entity_poly.pdbx_strand_id
1 'polypeptide(L)'
;MTLTFHYANSSTPIAGVKVVMTESDGTVTVLVTDANGQITLPTTTNTYTLNASLAETGEDPISLIDAIHILQYGGELRPLKDYQKTAADVNADGEVDILDAIWILQHLGELRLINQQLVFLDANTGNALSETTFTPADTPRISVIRKGDVDGDFDPSTTNAQDLDWVITSKSKAY
;
A
#
# COMPACT_ATOMS: atom_id res chain seq x y z
N MET A 1 13.03 -5.30 -14.95
CA MET A 1 12.96 -5.94 -13.62
C MET A 1 11.50 -6.12 -13.25
N THR A 2 11.12 -7.21 -12.60
CA THR A 2 9.73 -7.44 -12.18
C THR A 2 9.56 -7.04 -10.72
N LEU A 3 8.54 -6.23 -10.44
CA LEU A 3 8.11 -5.90 -9.08
C LEU A 3 6.77 -6.56 -8.81
N THR A 4 6.55 -6.96 -7.56
CA THR A 4 5.29 -7.55 -7.10
C THR A 4 4.76 -6.77 -5.91
N PHE A 5 3.50 -6.38 -5.98
CA PHE A 5 2.78 -5.64 -4.96
C PHE A 5 2.00 -6.64 -4.12
N HIS A 6 2.39 -6.77 -2.85
CA HIS A 6 1.70 -7.61 -1.89
C HIS A 6 1.01 -6.76 -0.84
N TYR A 7 -0.20 -7.17 -0.48
CA TYR A 7 -0.93 -6.57 0.62
C TYR A 7 -0.42 -7.08 1.96
N ALA A 8 -0.12 -6.16 2.87
CA ALA A 8 0.61 -6.43 4.09
C ALA A 8 1.89 -7.27 3.82
N ASN A 9 2.47 -7.88 4.84
CA ASN A 9 3.52 -8.88 4.65
C ASN A 9 2.92 -10.26 4.30
N SER A 10 1.82 -10.29 3.54
CA SER A 10 1.16 -11.51 3.07
C SER A 10 1.66 -11.89 1.67
N SER A 11 1.20 -13.03 1.15
CA SER A 11 1.41 -13.43 -0.24
C SER A 11 0.25 -13.00 -1.16
N THR A 12 -0.69 -12.18 -0.67
CA THR A 12 -1.86 -11.74 -1.44
C THR A 12 -1.43 -10.67 -2.45
N PRO A 13 -1.44 -10.95 -3.76
CA PRO A 13 -1.07 -9.97 -4.76
C PRO A 13 -2.18 -8.92 -4.95
N ILE A 14 -1.78 -7.71 -5.33
CA ILE A 14 -2.71 -6.60 -5.59
C ILE A 14 -2.71 -6.28 -7.08
N ALA A 15 -3.78 -6.65 -7.79
CA ALA A 15 -3.97 -6.25 -9.17
C ALA A 15 -4.41 -4.78 -9.29
N GLY A 16 -4.36 -4.21 -10.50
CA GLY A 16 -4.94 -2.88 -10.77
C GLY A 16 -4.23 -1.67 -10.15
N VAL A 17 -3.16 -1.84 -9.38
CA VAL A 17 -2.35 -0.74 -8.83
C VAL A 17 -1.73 0.04 -10.00
N LYS A 18 -2.09 1.31 -10.11
CA LYS A 18 -1.46 2.25 -11.02
C LYS A 18 -0.13 2.71 -10.41
N VAL A 19 0.94 2.54 -11.16
CA VAL A 19 2.30 2.94 -10.78
C VAL A 19 2.82 3.95 -11.79
N VAL A 20 3.28 5.10 -11.30
CA VAL A 20 3.92 6.16 -12.08
C VAL A 20 5.40 6.15 -11.74
N MET A 21 6.23 5.74 -12.70
CA MET A 21 7.68 5.84 -12.61
C MET A 21 8.12 7.16 -13.23
N THR A 22 8.85 7.97 -12.45
CA THR A 22 9.43 9.24 -12.91
C THR A 22 10.94 9.13 -12.83
N GLU A 23 11.61 9.23 -13.97
CA GLU A 23 13.07 9.23 -14.07
C GLU A 23 13.65 10.63 -13.80
N SER A 24 14.93 10.69 -13.44
CA SER A 24 15.62 11.96 -13.12
C SER A 24 15.69 12.96 -14.28
N ASP A 25 15.51 12.49 -15.52
CA ASP A 25 15.44 13.35 -16.71
C ASP A 25 14.02 13.87 -17.01
N GLY A 26 13.04 13.51 -16.17
CA GLY A 26 11.64 13.90 -16.31
C GLY A 26 10.81 12.94 -17.16
N THR A 27 11.37 11.84 -17.66
CA THR A 27 10.60 10.80 -18.36
C THR A 27 9.62 10.14 -17.39
N VAL A 28 8.35 10.06 -17.80
CA VAL A 28 7.27 9.46 -17.00
C VAL A 28 6.72 8.22 -17.71
N THR A 29 6.69 7.10 -17.00
CA THR A 29 6.07 5.85 -17.45
C THR A 29 4.94 5.47 -16.50
N VAL A 30 3.77 5.14 -17.04
CA VAL A 30 2.62 4.64 -16.26
C VAL A 30 2.48 3.14 -16.50
N LEU A 31 2.48 2.38 -15.41
CA LEU A 31 2.31 0.92 -15.38
C LEU A 31 1.08 0.57 -14.54
N VAL A 32 0.53 -0.62 -14.76
CA VAL A 32 -0.56 -1.17 -13.94
C VAL A 32 -0.22 -2.62 -13.60
N THR A 33 -0.39 -3.01 -12.34
CA THR A 33 -0.14 -4.39 -11.91
C THR A 33 -1.14 -5.36 -12.54
N ASP A 34 -0.65 -6.50 -13.01
CA ASP A 34 -1.46 -7.59 -13.55
C ASP A 34 -2.23 -8.36 -12.46
N ALA A 35 -2.92 -9.44 -12.85
CA ALA A 35 -3.66 -10.30 -11.92
C ALA A 35 -2.79 -10.99 -10.85
N ASN A 36 -1.46 -11.05 -11.07
CA ASN A 36 -0.50 -11.57 -10.10
C ASN A 36 0.14 -10.44 -9.28
N GLY A 37 -0.39 -9.21 -9.36
CA GLY A 37 0.14 -8.05 -8.67
C GLY A 37 1.49 -7.57 -9.21
N GLN A 38 1.82 -7.87 -10.46
CA GLN A 38 3.15 -7.65 -11.03
C GLN A 38 3.19 -6.51 -12.05
N ILE A 39 4.29 -5.76 -12.04
CA ILE A 39 4.70 -4.88 -13.15
C ILE A 39 6.11 -5.26 -13.61
N THR A 40 6.40 -5.00 -14.88
CA THR A 40 7.78 -5.06 -15.40
C THR A 40 8.27 -3.63 -15.63
N LEU A 41 9.23 -3.20 -14.80
CA LEU A 41 9.89 -1.92 -15.00
C LEU A 41 10.72 -1.94 -16.29
N PRO A 42 10.67 -0.86 -17.10
CA PRO A 42 11.57 -0.69 -18.23
C PRO A 42 13.02 -0.58 -17.75
N THR A 43 13.95 -0.94 -18.63
CA THR A 43 15.37 -0.72 -18.35
C THR A 43 15.67 0.77 -18.45
N THR A 44 16.33 1.33 -17.44
CA THR A 44 16.82 2.72 -17.45
C THR A 44 18.26 2.79 -16.93
N THR A 45 18.97 3.86 -17.26
CA THR A 45 20.25 4.25 -16.65
C THR A 45 20.11 5.38 -15.62
N ASN A 46 18.93 6.01 -15.54
CA ASN A 46 18.63 7.12 -14.65
C ASN A 46 18.22 6.62 -13.26
N THR A 47 18.32 7.49 -12.25
CA THR A 47 17.57 7.27 -11.01
C THR A 47 16.09 7.53 -11.24
N TYR A 48 15.23 6.94 -10.42
CA TYR A 48 13.79 7.07 -10.56
C TYR A 48 13.07 7.03 -9.21
N THR A 49 11.87 7.61 -9.17
CA THR A 49 10.92 7.45 -8.07
C THR A 49 9.69 6.69 -8.58
N LEU A 50 8.96 6.06 -7.67
CA LEU A 50 7.71 5.38 -7.96
C LEU A 50 6.60 6.05 -7.16
N ASN A 51 5.47 6.35 -7.79
CA ASN A 51 4.26 6.73 -7.09
C ASN A 51 3.16 5.74 -7.42
N ALA A 52 2.51 5.17 -6.41
CA ALA A 52 1.51 4.13 -6.60
C ALA A 52 0.17 4.56 -6.01
N SER A 53 -0.91 4.11 -6.66
CA SER A 53 -2.28 4.40 -6.25
C SER A 53 -3.20 3.30 -6.71
N LEU A 54 -4.22 3.00 -5.91
CA LEU A 54 -5.31 2.11 -6.27
C LEU A 54 -6.62 2.86 -6.01
N ALA A 55 -7.53 2.86 -6.97
CA ALA A 55 -8.87 3.37 -6.74
C ALA A 55 -9.60 2.33 -5.88
N GLU A 56 -9.68 2.58 -4.59
CA GLU A 56 -10.25 1.62 -3.66
C GLU A 56 -11.74 1.43 -3.92
N THR A 57 -12.09 0.19 -4.25
CA THR A 57 -13.42 -0.35 -3.98
C THR A 57 -13.19 -1.42 -2.93
N GLY A 58 -14.12 -1.65 -2.02
CA GLY A 58 -13.95 -2.60 -0.92
C GLY A 58 -14.80 -2.22 0.29
N GLU A 59 -15.21 -3.22 1.04
CA GLU A 59 -15.79 -3.00 2.37
C GLU A 59 -14.70 -2.54 3.34
N ASP A 60 -15.13 -1.87 4.39
CA ASP A 60 -14.26 -1.46 5.49
C ASP A 60 -13.63 -2.70 6.16
N PRO A 61 -12.30 -2.89 6.07
CA PRO A 61 -11.66 -4.04 6.71
C PRO A 61 -11.39 -3.80 8.19
N ILE A 62 -11.54 -2.58 8.70
CA ILE A 62 -11.24 -2.29 10.10
C ILE A 62 -12.22 -3.05 10.99
N SER A 63 -11.67 -3.81 11.92
CA SER A 63 -12.40 -4.71 12.80
C SER A 63 -12.03 -4.50 14.28
N LEU A 64 -12.75 -5.20 15.17
CA LEU A 64 -12.40 -5.23 16.59
C LEU A 64 -11.05 -5.91 16.85
N ILE A 65 -10.62 -6.83 15.96
CA ILE A 65 -9.35 -7.55 16.11
C ILE A 65 -8.17 -6.58 15.98
N ASP A 66 -8.28 -5.57 15.13
CA ASP A 66 -7.26 -4.53 14.96
C ASP A 66 -7.01 -3.76 16.25
N ALA A 67 -8.09 -3.27 16.87
CA ALA A 67 -8.01 -2.61 18.18
C ALA A 67 -7.41 -3.55 19.25
N ILE A 68 -7.81 -4.83 19.25
CA ILE A 68 -7.25 -5.82 20.19
C ILE A 68 -5.74 -6.01 19.97
N HIS A 69 -5.26 -6.03 18.73
CA HIS A 69 -3.83 -6.13 18.44
C HIS A 69 -3.03 -4.94 18.99
N ILE A 70 -3.56 -3.72 18.86
CA ILE A 70 -2.94 -2.51 19.44
C ILE A 70 -2.94 -2.57 20.97
N LEU A 71 -4.06 -2.96 21.59
CA LEU A 71 -4.14 -3.11 23.04
C LEU A 71 -3.18 -4.17 23.58
N GLN A 72 -3.02 -5.29 22.87
CA GLN A 72 -2.05 -6.34 23.22
C GLN A 72 -0.61 -5.84 23.06
N TYR A 73 -0.34 -4.98 22.08
CA TYR A 73 0.97 -4.35 21.92
C TYR A 73 1.29 -3.39 23.07
N GLY A 74 0.38 -2.48 23.41
CA GLY A 74 0.55 -1.57 24.54
C GLY A 74 0.65 -2.28 25.90
N GLY A 75 0.03 -3.46 26.03
CA GLY A 75 0.15 -4.34 27.20
C GLY A 75 1.33 -5.31 27.17
N GLU A 76 2.22 -5.23 26.17
CA GLU A 76 3.38 -6.11 25.98
C GLU A 76 3.03 -7.61 25.83
N LEU A 77 1.78 -7.93 25.48
CA LEU A 77 1.29 -9.29 25.24
C LEU A 77 1.59 -9.79 23.82
N ARG A 78 1.86 -8.87 22.89
CA ARG A 78 2.13 -9.15 21.48
C ARG A 78 3.08 -8.11 20.89
N PRO A 79 4.17 -8.49 20.21
CA PRO A 79 4.92 -7.56 19.37
C PRO A 79 4.19 -7.30 18.05
N LEU A 80 4.21 -6.05 17.58
CA LEU A 80 3.79 -5.70 16.22
C LEU A 80 4.99 -5.65 15.28
N LYS A 81 4.81 -6.16 14.06
CA LYS A 81 5.75 -5.98 12.96
C LYS A 81 5.67 -4.54 12.43
N ASP A 82 6.69 -4.08 11.72
CA ASP A 82 6.77 -2.68 11.26
C ASP A 82 5.55 -2.26 10.42
N TYR A 83 5.10 -3.10 9.49
CA TYR A 83 3.90 -2.79 8.71
C TYR A 83 2.63 -2.68 9.56
N GLN A 84 2.54 -3.47 10.64
CA GLN A 84 1.39 -3.40 11.56
C GLN A 84 1.46 -2.13 12.40
N LYS A 85 2.65 -1.64 12.73
CA LYS A 85 2.81 -0.34 13.41
C LYS A 85 2.37 0.81 12.51
N THR A 86 2.74 0.78 11.23
CA THR A 86 2.27 1.77 10.24
C THR A 86 0.75 1.73 10.07
N ALA A 87 0.14 0.53 10.08
CA ALA A 87 -1.31 0.38 10.06
C ALA A 87 -1.97 0.87 11.35
N ALA A 88 -1.35 0.59 12.50
CA ALA A 88 -1.88 0.86 13.83
C ALA A 88 -1.86 2.32 14.22
N ASP A 89 -0.83 3.10 13.84
CA ASP A 89 -0.77 4.54 14.06
C ASP A 89 -1.85 5.23 13.22
N VAL A 90 -3.11 5.20 13.64
CA VAL A 90 -4.25 5.73 12.87
C VAL A 90 -4.42 7.24 13.07
N ASN A 91 -3.83 7.78 14.13
CA ASN A 91 -3.87 9.20 14.44
C ASN A 91 -2.71 10.00 13.79
N ALA A 92 -1.71 9.31 13.23
CA ALA A 92 -0.52 9.86 12.57
C ALA A 92 0.35 10.74 13.49
N ASP A 93 0.44 10.41 14.77
CA ASP A 93 1.32 11.08 15.73
C ASP A 93 2.73 10.45 15.79
N GLY A 94 2.92 9.31 15.12
CA GLY A 94 4.19 8.61 15.01
C GLY A 94 4.45 7.59 16.12
N GLU A 95 3.54 7.45 17.08
CA GLU A 95 3.55 6.41 18.10
C GLU A 95 2.42 5.41 17.85
N VAL A 96 2.52 4.22 18.46
CA VAL A 96 1.43 3.23 18.45
C VAL A 96 1.02 2.98 19.88
N ASP A 97 -0.14 3.48 20.28
CA ASP A 97 -0.58 3.45 21.67
C ASP A 97 -2.10 3.22 21.84
N ILE A 98 -2.58 3.42 23.08
CA ILE A 98 -4.00 3.19 23.39
C ILE A 98 -4.95 4.17 22.68
N LEU A 99 -4.47 5.35 22.29
CA LEU A 99 -5.27 6.32 21.56
C LEU A 99 -5.61 5.77 20.18
N ASP A 100 -4.69 5.10 19.50
CA ASP A 100 -4.97 4.45 18.22
C ASP A 100 -6.07 3.39 18.34
N ALA A 101 -5.99 2.55 19.37
CA ALA A 101 -7.04 1.56 19.64
C ALA A 101 -8.40 2.22 19.89
N ILE A 102 -8.43 3.34 20.63
CA ILE A 102 -9.67 4.11 20.86
C ILE A 102 -10.21 4.69 19.55
N TRP A 103 -9.35 5.17 18.65
CA TRP A 103 -9.78 5.68 17.35
C TRP A 103 -10.42 4.59 16.50
N ILE A 104 -9.86 3.38 16.48
CA ILE A 104 -10.47 2.21 15.82
C ILE A 104 -11.84 1.91 16.44
N LEU A 105 -11.95 1.83 17.77
CA LEU A 105 -13.22 1.56 18.43
C LEU A 105 -14.30 2.63 18.16
N GLN A 106 -13.89 3.90 18.08
CA GLN A 106 -14.79 5.00 17.71
C GLN A 106 -15.24 4.90 16.26
N HIS A 107 -14.36 4.46 15.37
CA HIS A 107 -14.68 4.23 13.98
C HIS A 107 -15.69 3.10 13.79
N LEU A 108 -15.52 1.98 14.49
CA LEU A 108 -16.50 0.88 14.54
C LEU A 108 -17.87 1.32 15.11
N GLY A 109 -17.87 2.34 15.98
CA GLY A 109 -19.08 2.95 16.52
C GLY A 109 -19.64 4.10 15.66
N GLU A 110 -19.11 4.32 14.46
CA GLU A 110 -19.48 5.42 13.55
C GLU A 110 -19.31 6.83 14.15
N LEU A 111 -18.52 6.95 15.24
CA LEU A 111 -18.25 8.23 15.91
C LEU A 111 -17.10 8.99 15.25
N ARG A 112 -16.35 8.32 14.37
CA ARG A 112 -15.17 8.87 13.71
C ARG A 112 -14.93 8.18 12.36
N LEU A 113 -14.38 8.93 11.41
CA LEU A 113 -13.80 8.38 10.20
C LEU A 113 -12.29 8.27 10.36
N ILE A 114 -11.72 7.14 9.93
CA ILE A 114 -10.28 6.95 9.78
C ILE A 114 -9.95 7.13 8.30
N ASN A 115 -8.82 7.79 8.00
CA ASN A 115 -8.31 7.81 6.64
C ASN A 115 -7.67 6.44 6.35
N GLN A 116 -8.40 5.59 5.64
CA GLN A 116 -8.00 4.21 5.34
C GLN A 116 -7.21 4.07 4.02
N GLN A 117 -6.61 5.14 3.52
CA GLN A 117 -5.85 5.09 2.28
C GLN A 117 -4.74 4.03 2.33
N LEU A 118 -4.60 3.28 1.25
CA LEU A 118 -3.44 2.43 1.03
C LEU A 118 -2.15 3.26 1.00
N VAL A 119 -1.18 2.80 1.77
CA VAL A 119 0.19 3.31 1.84
C VAL A 119 1.09 2.34 1.10
N PHE A 120 1.81 2.86 0.10
CA PHE A 120 2.76 2.08 -0.70
C PHE A 120 4.18 2.38 -0.23
N LEU A 121 4.85 1.37 0.31
CA LEU A 121 6.18 1.48 0.88
C LEU A 121 7.22 0.70 0.10
N ASP A 122 8.45 1.19 0.11
CA ASP A 122 9.63 0.35 -0.12
C ASP A 122 9.88 -0.47 1.15
N ALA A 123 9.63 -1.78 1.07
CA ALA A 123 9.77 -2.70 2.18
C ALA A 123 11.23 -2.87 2.65
N ASN A 124 12.22 -2.41 1.88
CA ASN A 124 13.61 -2.43 2.32
C ASN A 124 13.93 -1.28 3.30
N THR A 125 13.26 -0.13 3.15
CA THR A 125 13.53 1.08 3.94
C THR A 125 12.38 1.47 4.89
N GLY A 126 11.16 1.02 4.61
CA GLY A 126 9.94 1.44 5.31
C GLY A 126 9.39 2.79 4.85
N ASN A 127 10.06 3.46 3.91
CA ASN A 127 9.64 4.78 3.41
C ASN A 127 8.58 4.66 2.32
N ALA A 128 7.79 5.71 2.12
CA ALA A 128 6.88 5.79 1.00
C ALA A 128 7.63 5.68 -0.33
N LEU A 129 7.04 5.00 -1.32
CA LEU A 129 7.66 4.87 -2.64
C LEU A 129 7.94 6.23 -3.29
N SER A 130 7.06 7.21 -3.06
CA SER A 130 7.19 8.58 -3.57
C SER A 130 8.36 9.35 -2.96
N GLU A 131 8.85 8.90 -1.81
CA GLU A 131 9.97 9.50 -1.07
C GLU A 131 11.27 8.71 -1.26
N THR A 132 11.21 7.57 -1.96
CA THR A 132 12.35 6.70 -2.21
C THR A 132 12.91 6.95 -3.61
N THR A 133 14.18 7.30 -3.70
CA THR A 133 14.91 7.39 -4.98
C THR A 133 15.66 6.10 -5.24
N PHE A 134 15.31 5.41 -6.32
CA PHE A 134 15.92 4.16 -6.74
C PHE A 134 16.98 4.39 -7.82
N THR A 135 17.97 3.53 -7.85
CA THR A 135 18.96 3.39 -8.93
C THR A 135 18.63 2.18 -9.82
N PRO A 136 19.16 2.11 -11.06
CA PRO A 136 18.98 0.93 -11.92
C PRO A 136 19.47 -0.39 -11.34
N ALA A 137 20.39 -0.35 -10.36
CA ALA A 137 20.94 -1.53 -9.71
C ALA A 137 20.13 -1.98 -8.49
N ASP A 138 19.18 -1.17 -8.02
CA ASP A 138 18.39 -1.48 -6.84
C ASP A 138 17.41 -2.62 -7.13
N THR A 139 17.03 -3.34 -6.07
CA THR A 139 16.00 -4.39 -6.10
C THR A 139 14.88 -4.00 -5.13
N PRO A 140 13.96 -3.10 -5.54
CA PRO A 140 12.87 -2.65 -4.70
C PRO A 140 12.02 -3.83 -4.26
N ARG A 141 11.57 -3.81 -3.00
CA ARG A 141 10.53 -4.70 -2.52
C ARG A 141 9.34 -3.85 -2.14
N ILE A 142 8.15 -4.19 -2.62
CA ILE A 142 6.97 -3.37 -2.38
C ILE A 142 6.13 -3.99 -1.28
N SER A 143 5.76 -3.19 -0.28
CA SER A 143 4.75 -3.52 0.72
C SER A 143 3.62 -2.52 0.62
N VAL A 144 2.38 -3.00 0.65
CA VAL A 144 1.19 -2.15 0.66
C VAL A 144 0.46 -2.36 1.98
N ILE A 145 0.07 -1.28 2.64
CA ILE A 145 -0.54 -1.30 3.97
C ILE A 145 -1.80 -0.44 3.93
N ARG A 146 -2.85 -0.83 4.65
CA ARG A 146 -4.01 0.03 4.87
C ARG A 146 -4.01 0.53 6.30
N LYS A 147 -4.17 1.84 6.51
CA LYS A 147 -4.32 2.41 7.87
C LYS A 147 -5.56 1.80 8.54
N GLY A 148 -5.41 1.37 9.79
CA GLY A 148 -6.44 0.76 10.62
C GLY A 148 -6.61 -0.75 10.47
N ASP A 149 -6.15 -1.36 9.38
CA ASP A 149 -6.12 -2.82 9.20
C ASP A 149 -4.78 -3.39 9.72
N VAL A 150 -4.75 -3.65 11.03
CA VAL A 150 -3.56 -4.06 11.79
C VAL A 150 -3.36 -5.56 11.71
N ASP A 151 -4.42 -6.34 11.62
CA ASP A 151 -4.35 -7.78 11.41
C ASP A 151 -4.05 -8.17 9.96
N GLY A 152 -4.29 -7.25 9.01
CA GLY A 152 -3.91 -7.34 7.61
C GLY A 152 -4.84 -8.27 6.82
N ASP A 153 -6.12 -8.34 7.20
CA ASP A 153 -7.09 -9.27 6.63
C ASP A 153 -7.80 -8.74 5.37
N PHE A 154 -7.60 -7.47 4.99
CA PHE A 154 -8.15 -6.91 3.77
C PHE A 154 -7.74 -7.72 2.53
N ASP A 155 -8.75 -8.08 1.72
CA ASP A 155 -8.56 -8.82 0.46
C ASP A 155 -8.73 -7.90 -0.76
N PRO A 156 -7.62 -7.44 -1.37
CA PRO A 156 -7.66 -6.58 -2.56
C PRO A 156 -7.99 -7.31 -3.86
N SER A 157 -8.17 -8.64 -3.83
CA SER A 157 -8.53 -9.42 -5.02
C SER A 157 -10.01 -9.26 -5.39
N THR A 158 -10.84 -8.88 -4.42
CA THR A 158 -12.30 -8.75 -4.58
C THR A 158 -12.72 -7.54 -5.44
N THR A 159 -11.78 -6.64 -5.78
CA THR A 159 -12.08 -5.26 -6.14
C THR A 159 -11.54 -4.79 -7.49
N ASN A 160 -10.80 -5.64 -8.21
CA ASN A 160 -10.06 -5.25 -9.43
C ASN A 160 -10.58 -5.81 -10.76
N ALA A 161 -11.80 -6.35 -10.81
CA ALA A 161 -12.34 -6.91 -12.05
C ALA A 161 -12.71 -5.85 -13.12
N GLN A 162 -12.87 -4.57 -12.76
CA GLN A 162 -13.43 -3.57 -13.68
C GLN A 162 -12.39 -2.68 -14.40
N ASP A 163 -11.17 -2.51 -13.86
CA ASP A 163 -10.15 -1.62 -14.45
C ASP A 163 -9.21 -2.30 -15.47
N LEU A 164 -9.28 -3.63 -15.61
CA LEU A 164 -8.50 -4.37 -16.62
C LEU A 164 -8.92 -4.04 -18.06
N ASP A 165 -10.14 -3.53 -18.27
CA ASP A 165 -10.70 -3.25 -19.61
C ASP A 165 -10.23 -1.93 -20.23
N TRP A 166 -9.75 -0.95 -19.45
CA TRP A 166 -9.37 0.36 -20.00
C TRP A 166 -7.91 0.50 -20.40
N VAL A 167 -6.99 -0.29 -19.83
CA VAL A 167 -5.54 -0.15 -20.08
C VAL A 167 -5.10 -0.76 -21.41
N ILE A 168 -5.89 -1.63 -22.04
CA ILE A 168 -5.52 -2.27 -23.32
C ILE A 168 -5.69 -1.32 -24.52
N THR A 169 -6.47 -0.22 -24.41
CA THR A 169 -6.88 0.57 -25.59
C THR A 169 -6.15 1.88 -25.87
N SER A 170 -5.28 2.42 -25.01
CA SER A 170 -4.61 3.70 -25.30
C SER A 170 -3.19 3.53 -25.86
N LYS A 171 -3.05 2.92 -27.05
CA LYS A 171 -1.97 3.32 -27.96
C LYS A 171 -2.40 4.64 -28.57
N SER A 172 -1.93 5.76 -28.03
CA SER A 172 -2.11 7.06 -28.69
C SER A 172 -1.44 6.99 -30.07
N LYS A 173 -2.27 6.99 -31.12
CA LYS A 173 -1.82 7.37 -32.45
C LYS A 173 -1.49 8.86 -32.37
N ALA A 174 -0.21 9.19 -32.48
CA ALA A 174 0.20 10.52 -32.89
C ALA A 174 -0.41 10.79 -34.27
N TYR A 175 -1.26 11.81 -34.35
CA TYR A 175 -1.62 12.49 -35.58
C TYR A 175 -0.85 13.80 -35.65
#